data_AF-A0A1J4KH18-F1
#
_entry.id   AF-A0A1J4KH18-F1
#
_cell.length_a   1.000
_cell.length_b   1.000
_cell.length_c   1.000
_cell.angle_alpha   90.00
_cell.angle_beta   90.00
_cell.angle_gamma   90.00
#
_symmetry.space_group_name_H-M   'P 1'
#
loop_
_entity.id
_entity.type
_entity.pdbx_description
1 polymer ?
#
loop_
_entity_poly.entity_id
_entity_poly.type
_entity_poly.pdbx_seq_one_letter_code
_entity_poly.pdbx_strand_id
1 'polypeptide(L)'
;MKKQIKASIISLMPQFNGMPRNQKTRNICLVDAQWFADLKEWVDSDDNTPLHKINNEDLSKKLKNGANVEEIADYELVEMNVYDALVKVFGGGPAIIRPYMAHPVTKIPCVVISPIKFNINIEGNVLTRTGNPDWTVRDFLISLADKIKVQASEQRLKGADESHFLDDNMKLREVYDTVGSDLVLEMNLNVLFNHSLILPRAFSDIARNVSTGAASTSSLRLDLHTLKSVDSQSHRSQGTVVYSFLNSILFSIVKLPQFTKLIQSYYDAISGQQSLESNLVPRSSSDLTLNMNHQDPPTISCQQKNDNQDCSSNDDEDDVKSESESAKSKSSSRSNSKSNSSKSNHSTNSDSRYHEGCQQYNSTSSILTFDHENFIERPDTLITLLNDYINESNQFQNSLLTPSVYAARFFRIVPEVASNPRLFDPSLVISSIVSRLSKETNSDLSSSFVVQILREVSCSKCNCKETFIENVTCLRFESFPSKIFKKTNLMDCFDPYLESFKKSPKCKNCRKSSNIRESVKIANASEFLIINIARNVSSGEISPRSNRKAVEVNYPLNLSLNKVKGKNVKLNYKLIEVISQANIKSSKSRVMIKLDQEDNWMFYNETKAVLSNSKAALVPGSAAVLFYQKV
;
A
#
# COMPACT_ATOMS: atom_id res chain seq x y z
N MET A 1 -16.37 -42.58 0.64
CA MET A 1 -16.42 -41.22 0.07
C MET A 1 -17.79 -40.55 0.30
N LYS A 2 -18.92 -41.07 -0.23
CA LYS A 2 -20.29 -40.48 -0.09
C LYS A 2 -20.60 -39.96 1.33
N LYS A 3 -20.47 -40.80 2.37
CA LYS A 3 -20.74 -40.43 3.78
C LYS A 3 -19.94 -39.20 4.28
N GLN A 4 -18.68 -39.05 3.88
CA GLN A 4 -17.83 -37.91 4.25
C GLN A 4 -18.21 -36.63 3.51
N ILE A 5 -18.64 -36.76 2.24
CA ILE A 5 -19.15 -35.64 1.44
C ILE A 5 -20.49 -35.16 2.03
N LYS A 6 -21.43 -36.08 2.33
CA LYS A 6 -22.70 -35.75 3.01
C LYS A 6 -22.46 -34.97 4.31
N ALA A 7 -21.63 -35.49 5.22
CA ALA A 7 -21.34 -34.82 6.49
C ALA A 7 -20.75 -33.41 6.31
N SER A 8 -19.82 -33.25 5.35
CA SER A 8 -19.27 -31.93 5.00
C SER A 8 -20.34 -30.98 4.43
N ILE A 9 -21.21 -31.44 3.52
CA ILE A 9 -22.26 -30.60 2.92
C ILE A 9 -23.29 -30.17 3.97
N ILE A 10 -23.82 -31.10 4.78
CA ILE A 10 -24.81 -30.82 5.82
C ILE A 10 -24.29 -29.80 6.84
N SER A 11 -23.03 -29.91 7.25
CA SER A 11 -22.42 -28.99 8.22
C SER A 11 -22.18 -27.57 7.69
N LEU A 12 -22.18 -27.38 6.37
CA LEU A 12 -21.90 -26.10 5.72
C LEU A 12 -23.14 -25.37 5.19
N MET A 13 -24.31 -26.01 5.17
CA MET A 13 -25.54 -25.46 4.58
C MET A 13 -26.68 -25.41 5.62
N PRO A 14 -27.03 -24.20 6.13
CA PRO A 14 -28.10 -24.02 7.12
C PRO A 14 -29.47 -24.61 6.68
N GLN A 15 -29.72 -24.68 5.37
CA GLN A 15 -30.93 -25.25 4.79
C GLN A 15 -31.20 -26.71 5.19
N PHE A 16 -30.16 -27.53 5.42
CA PHE A 16 -30.34 -28.93 5.82
C PHE A 16 -30.59 -29.12 7.32
N ASN A 17 -30.36 -28.08 8.14
CA ASN A 17 -30.47 -28.16 9.60
C ASN A 17 -31.45 -27.14 10.20
N GLY A 18 -32.17 -26.39 9.36
CA GLY A 18 -33.16 -25.40 9.79
C GLY A 18 -32.58 -24.17 10.48
N MET A 19 -31.26 -24.00 10.53
CA MET A 19 -30.67 -22.79 11.13
C MET A 19 -30.91 -21.57 10.24
N PRO A 20 -31.18 -20.38 10.83
CA PRO A 20 -31.33 -19.16 10.07
C PRO A 20 -30.02 -18.80 9.36
N ARG A 21 -30.10 -18.33 8.11
CA ARG A 21 -28.94 -17.87 7.36
C ARG A 21 -28.30 -16.65 8.05
N ASN A 22 -26.98 -16.61 8.09
CA ASN A 22 -26.22 -15.51 8.69
C ASN A 22 -26.56 -14.17 8.01
N GLN A 23 -26.85 -13.11 8.77
CA GLN A 23 -27.32 -11.81 8.25
C GLN A 23 -26.20 -10.91 7.68
N LYS A 24 -24.91 -11.27 7.83
CA LYS A 24 -23.78 -10.44 7.38
C LYS A 24 -23.74 -10.26 5.86
N THR A 25 -23.64 -9.02 5.39
CA THR A 25 -23.47 -8.69 3.97
C THR A 25 -22.32 -9.47 3.32
N ARG A 26 -22.63 -10.25 2.28
CA ARG A 26 -21.65 -11.05 1.52
C ARG A 26 -22.16 -11.35 0.11
N ASN A 27 -21.35 -12.00 -0.71
CA ASN A 27 -21.81 -12.59 -1.96
C ASN A 27 -22.25 -14.03 -1.72
N ILE A 28 -23.35 -14.43 -2.36
CA ILE A 28 -23.92 -15.78 -2.34
C ILE A 28 -24.09 -16.27 -3.77
N CYS A 29 -24.06 -17.59 -3.99
CA CYS A 29 -24.38 -18.19 -5.27
C CYS A 29 -25.86 -18.58 -5.31
N LEU A 30 -26.52 -18.33 -6.43
CA LEU A 30 -27.81 -18.94 -6.75
C LEU A 30 -27.56 -20.28 -7.43
N VAL A 31 -28.36 -21.28 -7.08
CA VAL A 31 -28.38 -22.60 -7.71
C VAL A 31 -29.82 -22.90 -8.10
N ASP A 32 -30.03 -23.55 -9.24
CA ASP A 32 -31.35 -24.00 -9.68
C ASP A 32 -32.10 -24.79 -8.58
N ALA A 33 -33.39 -24.47 -8.39
CA ALA A 33 -34.20 -25.05 -7.32
C ALA A 33 -34.42 -26.57 -7.48
N GLN A 34 -34.59 -27.07 -8.71
CA GLN A 34 -34.76 -28.50 -8.95
C GLN A 34 -33.46 -29.24 -8.67
N TRP A 35 -32.31 -28.73 -9.14
CA TRP A 35 -31.01 -29.32 -8.79
C TRP A 35 -30.77 -29.36 -7.27
N PHE A 36 -31.22 -28.34 -6.54
CA PHE A 36 -31.11 -28.31 -5.08
C PHE A 36 -32.06 -29.30 -4.38
N ALA A 37 -33.27 -29.50 -4.90
CA ALA A 37 -34.19 -30.54 -4.42
C ALA A 37 -33.58 -31.94 -4.61
N ASP A 38 -33.02 -32.22 -5.79
CA ASP A 38 -32.33 -33.48 -6.09
C ASP A 38 -31.09 -33.68 -5.19
N LEU A 39 -30.35 -32.61 -4.87
CA LEU A 39 -29.26 -32.66 -3.89
C LEU A 39 -29.77 -33.06 -2.50
N LYS A 40 -30.92 -32.53 -2.07
CA LYS A 40 -31.54 -32.87 -0.78
C LYS A 40 -31.95 -34.34 -0.74
N GLU A 41 -32.65 -34.82 -1.77
CA GLU A 41 -33.00 -36.24 -1.89
C GLU A 41 -31.75 -37.13 -1.89
N TRP A 42 -30.68 -36.74 -2.58
CA TRP A 42 -29.40 -37.47 -2.58
C TRP A 42 -28.68 -37.47 -1.22
N VAL A 43 -28.82 -36.39 -0.44
CA VAL A 43 -28.33 -36.26 0.94
C VAL A 43 -29.15 -37.13 1.90
N ASP A 44 -30.44 -37.33 1.67
CA ASP A 44 -31.30 -38.15 2.51
C ASP A 44 -31.27 -39.65 2.10
N SER A 45 -31.08 -39.96 0.81
CA SER A 45 -31.12 -41.34 0.29
C SER A 45 -29.81 -42.12 0.48
N ASP A 46 -29.93 -43.42 0.75
CA ASP A 46 -28.78 -44.33 0.82
C ASP A 46 -28.25 -44.76 -0.56
N ASP A 47 -29.02 -44.53 -1.64
CA ASP A 47 -28.65 -44.92 -3.00
C ASP A 47 -27.33 -44.26 -3.47
N ASN A 48 -26.43 -45.03 -4.07
CA ASN A 48 -25.13 -44.53 -4.51
C ASN A 48 -25.14 -43.90 -5.91
N THR A 49 -26.30 -43.75 -6.56
CA THR A 49 -26.44 -43.00 -7.81
C THR A 49 -25.79 -41.61 -7.68
N PRO A 50 -24.89 -41.22 -8.60
CA PRO A 50 -24.24 -39.92 -8.54
C PRO A 50 -25.23 -38.81 -8.93
N LEU A 51 -25.30 -37.77 -8.13
CA LEU A 51 -26.06 -36.57 -8.47
C LEU A 51 -25.52 -35.96 -9.78
N HIS A 52 -26.45 -35.49 -10.62
CA HIS A 52 -26.13 -34.86 -11.90
C HIS A 52 -25.42 -33.50 -11.71
N LYS A 53 -24.79 -32.99 -12.77
CA LYS A 53 -24.02 -31.73 -12.73
C LYS A 53 -24.93 -30.54 -12.41
N ILE A 54 -24.40 -29.53 -11.72
CA ILE A 54 -25.12 -28.27 -11.46
C ILE A 54 -25.51 -27.62 -12.80
N ASN A 55 -26.81 -27.54 -13.10
CA ASN A 55 -27.32 -26.85 -14.28
C ASN A 55 -27.92 -25.50 -13.88
N ASN A 56 -27.14 -24.44 -14.05
CA ASN A 56 -27.59 -23.06 -13.81
C ASN A 56 -27.92 -22.32 -15.13
N GLU A 57 -27.99 -23.00 -16.27
CA GLU A 57 -28.12 -22.32 -17.56
C GLU A 57 -29.46 -21.59 -17.70
N ASP A 58 -30.57 -22.23 -17.37
CA ASP A 58 -31.90 -21.67 -17.56
C ASP A 58 -32.22 -20.58 -16.53
N LEU A 59 -31.80 -20.77 -15.27
CA LEU A 59 -31.77 -19.71 -14.27
C LEU A 59 -30.91 -18.52 -14.73
N SER A 60 -29.75 -18.76 -15.35
CA SER A 60 -28.92 -17.69 -15.92
C SER A 60 -29.58 -16.98 -17.10
N LYS A 61 -30.36 -17.68 -17.94
CA LYS A 61 -31.15 -17.09 -19.04
C LYS A 61 -32.28 -16.23 -18.49
N LYS A 62 -33.09 -16.76 -17.56
CA LYS A 62 -34.16 -16.01 -16.84
C LYS A 62 -33.63 -14.68 -16.30
N LEU A 63 -32.54 -14.74 -15.54
CA LEU A 63 -31.91 -13.55 -14.93
C LEU A 63 -31.33 -12.54 -15.94
N LYS A 64 -30.77 -13.01 -17.08
CA LYS A 64 -30.28 -12.12 -18.14
C LYS A 64 -31.41 -11.42 -18.88
N ASN A 65 -32.56 -12.07 -18.99
CA ASN A 65 -33.75 -11.53 -19.62
C ASN A 65 -34.59 -10.64 -18.67
N GLY A 66 -34.10 -10.40 -17.45
CA GLY A 66 -34.83 -9.59 -16.45
C GLY A 66 -36.09 -10.26 -15.90
N ALA A 67 -36.23 -11.59 -16.05
CA ALA A 67 -37.37 -12.30 -15.48
C ALA A 67 -37.35 -12.22 -13.95
N ASN A 68 -38.53 -12.01 -13.35
CA ASN A 68 -38.71 -12.21 -11.92
C ASN A 68 -38.46 -13.69 -11.61
N VAL A 69 -37.61 -13.93 -10.62
CA VAL A 69 -37.30 -15.27 -10.11
C VAL A 69 -37.43 -15.28 -8.60
N GLU A 70 -38.02 -16.34 -8.05
CA GLU A 70 -38.33 -16.45 -6.63
C GLU A 70 -37.44 -17.50 -5.94
N GLU A 71 -37.09 -17.24 -4.68
CA GLU A 71 -36.37 -18.22 -3.87
C GLU A 71 -37.29 -19.44 -3.62
N ILE A 72 -36.71 -20.63 -3.51
CA ILE A 72 -37.40 -21.93 -3.40
C ILE A 72 -38.08 -22.37 -4.71
N ALA A 73 -38.69 -21.45 -5.47
CA ALA A 73 -39.38 -21.77 -6.73
C ALA A 73 -38.43 -21.87 -7.95
N ASP A 74 -37.56 -20.88 -8.14
CA ASP A 74 -36.60 -20.84 -9.26
C ASP A 74 -35.16 -21.13 -8.82
N TYR A 75 -34.79 -20.73 -7.60
CA TYR A 75 -33.44 -20.87 -7.10
C TYR A 75 -33.35 -21.10 -5.59
N GLU A 76 -32.22 -21.66 -5.17
CA GLU A 76 -31.80 -21.77 -3.78
C GLU A 76 -30.45 -21.08 -3.54
N LEU A 77 -30.24 -20.68 -2.28
CA LEU A 77 -29.10 -19.86 -1.90
C LEU A 77 -27.95 -20.70 -1.35
N VAL A 78 -26.77 -20.64 -1.97
CA VAL A 78 -25.59 -21.41 -1.55
C VAL A 78 -24.41 -20.50 -1.28
N GLU A 79 -23.81 -20.62 -0.08
CA GLU A 79 -22.60 -19.88 0.28
C GLU A 79 -21.47 -20.12 -0.75
N MET A 80 -20.75 -19.06 -1.14
CA MET A 80 -19.83 -19.11 -2.28
C MET A 80 -18.73 -20.19 -2.11
N ASN A 81 -18.21 -20.38 -0.89
CA ASN A 81 -17.24 -21.43 -0.57
C ASN A 81 -17.83 -22.85 -0.61
N VAL A 82 -19.14 -22.99 -0.42
CA VAL A 82 -19.85 -24.27 -0.54
C VAL A 82 -20.13 -24.56 -2.00
N TYR A 83 -20.58 -23.56 -2.77
CA TYR A 83 -20.72 -23.68 -4.23
C TYR A 83 -19.39 -24.11 -4.89
N ASP A 84 -18.27 -23.49 -4.51
CA ASP A 84 -16.92 -23.88 -4.94
C ASP A 84 -16.52 -25.32 -4.57
N ALA A 85 -17.14 -25.90 -3.54
CA ALA A 85 -16.94 -27.30 -3.15
C ALA A 85 -17.88 -28.23 -3.95
N LEU A 86 -19.15 -27.85 -4.12
CA LEU A 86 -20.13 -28.59 -4.93
C LEU A 86 -19.66 -28.71 -6.39
N VAL A 87 -19.18 -27.62 -7.00
CA VAL A 87 -18.63 -27.65 -8.37
C VAL A 87 -17.39 -28.56 -8.49
N LYS A 88 -16.57 -28.70 -7.45
CA LYS A 88 -15.43 -29.64 -7.47
C LYS A 88 -15.84 -31.11 -7.37
N VAL A 89 -17.00 -31.38 -6.77
CA VAL A 89 -17.51 -32.75 -6.57
C VAL A 89 -18.41 -33.18 -7.73
N PHE A 90 -19.37 -32.34 -8.11
CA PHE A 90 -20.41 -32.64 -9.09
C PHE A 90 -20.19 -31.99 -10.46
N GLY A 91 -19.30 -31.00 -10.57
CA GLY A 91 -19.15 -30.19 -11.78
C GLY A 91 -20.35 -29.27 -12.06
N GLY A 92 -20.39 -28.71 -13.27
CA GLY A 92 -21.50 -27.86 -13.72
C GLY A 92 -21.21 -26.36 -13.67
N GLY A 93 -22.28 -25.56 -13.74
CA GLY A 93 -22.24 -24.09 -13.78
C GLY A 93 -23.37 -23.51 -14.66
N PRO A 94 -23.33 -22.20 -14.98
CA PRO A 94 -22.38 -21.19 -14.51
C PRO A 94 -22.62 -20.76 -13.06
N ALA A 95 -21.61 -20.14 -12.44
CA ALA A 95 -21.76 -19.53 -11.11
C ALA A 95 -22.59 -18.23 -11.20
N ILE A 96 -23.77 -18.21 -10.56
CA ILE A 96 -24.65 -17.04 -10.53
C ILE A 96 -24.46 -16.34 -9.18
N ILE A 97 -23.52 -15.41 -9.12
CA ILE A 97 -23.19 -14.71 -7.87
C ILE A 97 -24.11 -13.50 -7.70
N ARG A 98 -24.68 -13.31 -6.51
CA ARG A 98 -25.49 -12.15 -6.11
C ARG A 98 -25.12 -11.62 -4.72
N PRO A 99 -25.31 -10.32 -4.44
CA PRO A 99 -25.20 -9.78 -3.09
C PRO A 99 -26.33 -10.31 -2.19
N TYR A 100 -25.97 -10.78 -1.00
CA TYR A 100 -26.89 -11.11 0.09
C TYR A 100 -26.68 -10.10 1.22
N MET A 101 -27.73 -9.38 1.63
CA MET A 101 -27.62 -8.28 2.59
C MET A 101 -28.92 -8.05 3.36
N ALA A 102 -28.80 -7.50 4.57
CA ALA A 102 -29.95 -7.03 5.34
C ALA A 102 -30.56 -5.78 4.70
N HIS A 103 -31.89 -5.75 4.60
CA HIS A 103 -32.64 -4.56 4.20
C HIS A 103 -32.33 -3.40 5.17
N PRO A 104 -32.08 -2.16 4.69
CA PRO A 104 -31.57 -1.08 5.53
C PRO A 104 -32.52 -0.70 6.67
N VAL A 105 -33.83 -0.62 6.40
CA VAL A 105 -34.87 -0.41 7.42
C VAL A 105 -35.24 -1.72 8.15
N THR A 106 -35.88 -2.68 7.49
CA THR A 106 -36.50 -3.86 8.15
C THR A 106 -35.51 -4.86 8.74
N LYS A 107 -34.22 -4.77 8.39
CA LYS A 107 -33.13 -5.71 8.74
C LYS A 107 -33.34 -7.17 8.28
N ILE A 108 -34.41 -7.45 7.55
CA ILE A 108 -34.66 -8.77 6.95
C ILE A 108 -33.58 -9.04 5.88
N PRO A 109 -32.86 -10.17 5.92
CA PRO A 109 -31.82 -10.48 4.96
C PRO A 109 -32.44 -10.94 3.63
N CYS A 110 -32.11 -10.27 2.54
CA CYS A 110 -32.58 -10.58 1.20
C CYS A 110 -31.40 -10.75 0.22
N VAL A 111 -31.64 -11.49 -0.86
CA VAL A 111 -30.73 -11.54 -2.00
C VAL A 111 -31.12 -10.44 -3.01
N VAL A 112 -30.13 -9.73 -3.54
CA VAL A 112 -30.36 -8.68 -4.54
C VAL A 112 -30.22 -9.30 -5.92
N ILE A 113 -31.36 -9.56 -6.57
CA ILE A 113 -31.43 -10.28 -7.86
C ILE A 113 -30.85 -9.46 -9.03
N SER A 114 -31.12 -8.15 -9.07
CA SER A 114 -30.68 -7.25 -10.13
C SER A 114 -29.88 -6.06 -9.56
N PRO A 115 -28.69 -6.29 -8.98
CA PRO A 115 -28.00 -5.29 -8.17
C PRO A 115 -27.55 -4.07 -8.99
N ILE A 116 -28.02 -2.89 -8.62
CA ILE A 116 -27.60 -1.61 -9.21
C ILE A 116 -26.35 -1.13 -8.47
N LYS A 117 -25.35 -0.63 -9.22
CA LYS A 117 -24.16 0.00 -8.66
C LYS A 117 -24.22 1.50 -8.89
N PHE A 118 -24.09 2.26 -7.81
CA PHE A 118 -23.97 3.71 -7.86
C PHE A 118 -22.56 4.14 -7.45
N ASN A 119 -22.02 5.15 -8.12
CA ASN A 119 -20.79 5.83 -7.75
C ASN A 119 -21.19 7.11 -7.02
N ILE A 120 -20.99 7.13 -5.70
CA ILE A 120 -21.45 8.24 -4.87
C ILE A 120 -20.26 9.17 -4.62
N ASN A 121 -20.27 10.34 -5.23
CA ASN A 121 -19.33 11.41 -4.94
C ASN A 121 -19.69 12.07 -3.60
N ILE A 122 -18.77 12.02 -2.65
CA ILE A 122 -18.88 12.69 -1.35
C ILE A 122 -17.65 13.57 -1.19
N GLU A 123 -17.83 14.88 -1.32
CA GLU A 123 -16.74 15.88 -1.21
C GLU A 123 -15.51 15.55 -2.08
N GLY A 124 -15.74 15.14 -3.34
CA GLY A 124 -14.70 14.78 -4.31
C GLY A 124 -14.19 13.33 -4.18
N ASN A 125 -14.65 12.57 -3.20
CA ASN A 125 -14.29 11.16 -3.02
C ASN A 125 -15.40 10.25 -3.55
N VAL A 126 -15.08 9.40 -4.53
CA VAL A 126 -16.04 8.48 -5.13
C VAL A 126 -16.13 7.17 -4.34
N LEU A 127 -17.30 6.89 -3.80
CA LEU A 127 -17.64 5.67 -3.06
C LEU A 127 -18.65 4.83 -3.86
N THR A 128 -18.20 3.72 -4.45
CA THR A 128 -19.14 2.77 -5.07
C THR A 128 -19.97 2.03 -4.02
N ARG A 129 -21.29 2.01 -4.19
CA ARG A 129 -22.26 1.25 -3.40
C ARG A 129 -23.13 0.38 -4.31
N THR A 130 -23.70 -0.67 -3.75
CA THR A 130 -24.67 -1.54 -4.44
C THR A 130 -25.99 -1.46 -3.69
N GLY A 131 -27.08 -1.22 -4.43
CA GLY A 131 -28.45 -1.19 -3.91
C GLY A 131 -29.34 -2.21 -4.61
N ASN A 132 -30.47 -2.52 -3.99
CA ASN A 132 -31.56 -3.27 -4.62
C ASN A 132 -32.44 -2.29 -5.42
N PRO A 133 -32.79 -2.57 -6.70
CA PRO A 133 -33.73 -1.76 -7.48
C PRO A 133 -35.00 -1.33 -6.74
N ASP A 134 -35.54 -2.20 -5.89
CA ASP A 134 -36.79 -1.96 -5.15
C ASP A 134 -36.63 -1.16 -3.85
N TRP A 135 -35.40 -0.87 -3.43
CA TRP A 135 -35.17 0.04 -2.31
C TRP A 135 -35.55 1.46 -2.69
N THR A 136 -36.03 2.21 -1.71
CA THR A 136 -36.20 3.65 -1.83
C THR A 136 -34.83 4.38 -1.71
N VAL A 137 -34.77 5.64 -2.14
CA VAL A 137 -33.65 6.54 -1.84
C VAL A 137 -33.38 6.59 -0.34
N ARG A 138 -34.42 6.62 0.50
CA ARG A 138 -34.34 6.58 1.97
C ARG A 138 -33.63 5.33 2.49
N ASP A 139 -34.01 4.15 2.00
CA ASP A 139 -33.35 2.88 2.36
C ASP A 139 -31.86 2.91 1.99
N PHE A 140 -31.56 3.39 0.79
CA PHE A 140 -30.19 3.50 0.30
C PHE A 140 -29.34 4.47 1.13
N LEU A 141 -29.92 5.62 1.50
CA LEU A 141 -29.31 6.57 2.44
C LEU A 141 -29.03 5.93 3.80
N ILE A 142 -29.94 5.12 4.36
CA ILE A 142 -29.70 4.41 5.62
C ILE A 142 -28.55 3.40 5.49
N SER A 143 -28.47 2.68 4.38
CA SER A 143 -27.37 1.76 4.06
C SER A 143 -26.01 2.46 3.94
N LEU A 144 -26.01 3.63 3.29
CA LEU A 144 -24.86 4.49 3.12
C LEU A 144 -24.41 5.09 4.45
N ALA A 145 -25.33 5.66 5.21
CA ALA A 145 -25.11 6.31 6.49
C ALA A 145 -24.46 5.37 7.52
N ASP A 146 -24.94 4.12 7.64
CA ASP A 146 -24.27 3.12 8.50
C ASP A 146 -22.84 2.83 8.03
N LYS A 147 -22.58 2.87 6.72
CA LYS A 147 -21.24 2.61 6.19
C LYS A 147 -20.24 3.72 6.50
N ILE A 148 -20.66 4.98 6.39
CA ILE A 148 -19.82 6.17 6.67
C ILE A 148 -19.94 6.70 8.11
N LYS A 149 -20.81 6.11 8.94
CA LYS A 149 -21.00 6.38 10.38
C LYS A 149 -21.49 7.80 10.70
N VAL A 150 -22.53 8.19 9.99
CA VAL A 150 -23.29 9.46 10.14
C VAL A 150 -24.80 9.17 10.18
N GLN A 151 -25.65 10.16 10.50
CA GLN A 151 -27.10 9.94 10.55
C GLN A 151 -27.76 10.09 9.17
N ALA A 152 -28.68 9.19 8.81
CA ALA A 152 -29.36 9.21 7.50
C ALA A 152 -30.39 10.35 7.34
N SER A 153 -30.84 10.97 8.42
CA SER A 153 -31.73 12.15 8.45
C SER A 153 -31.06 13.43 7.93
N GLU A 154 -29.73 13.48 7.90
CA GLU A 154 -28.93 14.69 7.63
C GLU A 154 -28.27 14.67 6.24
N GLN A 155 -28.64 13.69 5.43
CA GLN A 155 -28.07 13.40 4.11
C GLN A 155 -29.14 13.54 3.04
N ARG A 156 -28.74 14.02 1.86
CA ARG A 156 -29.57 14.02 0.65
C ARG A 156 -28.75 13.57 -0.56
N LEU A 157 -29.41 12.94 -1.53
CA LEU A 157 -28.81 12.53 -2.80
C LEU A 157 -29.38 13.35 -3.95
N LYS A 158 -28.55 13.59 -4.97
CA LYS A 158 -28.92 14.16 -6.27
C LYS A 158 -28.12 13.49 -7.39
N GLY A 159 -28.59 13.57 -8.64
CA GLY A 159 -27.78 13.20 -9.80
C GLY A 159 -26.50 14.04 -9.89
N ALA A 160 -25.44 13.52 -10.51
CA ALA A 160 -24.16 14.22 -10.61
C ALA A 160 -24.27 15.61 -11.29
N ASP A 161 -25.13 15.71 -12.31
CA ASP A 161 -25.34 16.94 -13.10
C ASP A 161 -26.64 17.68 -12.73
N GLU A 162 -27.34 17.25 -11.66
CA GLU A 162 -28.64 17.79 -11.28
C GLU A 162 -28.59 18.81 -10.14
N SER A 163 -29.44 19.83 -10.24
CA SER A 163 -29.64 20.86 -9.22
C SER A 163 -30.60 20.44 -8.10
N HIS A 164 -31.48 19.47 -8.36
CA HIS A 164 -32.55 19.05 -7.45
C HIS A 164 -32.18 17.78 -6.68
N PHE A 165 -32.70 17.64 -5.46
CA PHE A 165 -32.56 16.42 -4.67
C PHE A 165 -33.59 15.38 -5.10
N LEU A 166 -33.19 14.11 -5.07
CA LEU A 166 -34.08 12.98 -5.29
C LEU A 166 -35.12 12.88 -4.17
N ASP A 167 -36.34 12.44 -4.49
CA ASP A 167 -37.35 12.12 -3.49
C ASP A 167 -36.91 10.89 -2.67
N ASP A 168 -36.96 10.99 -1.35
CA ASP A 168 -36.64 9.90 -0.41
C ASP A 168 -37.46 8.62 -0.69
N ASN A 169 -38.64 8.72 -1.33
CA ASN A 169 -39.52 7.61 -1.68
C ASN A 169 -39.27 7.01 -3.08
N MET A 170 -38.49 7.68 -3.94
CA MET A 170 -38.21 7.21 -5.30
C MET A 170 -37.46 5.87 -5.26
N LYS A 171 -37.78 4.93 -6.15
CA LYS A 171 -37.07 3.63 -6.19
C LYS A 171 -35.70 3.78 -6.84
N LEU A 172 -34.71 3.00 -6.39
CA LEU A 172 -33.37 3.01 -6.99
C LEU A 172 -33.36 2.60 -8.47
N ARG A 173 -34.34 1.81 -8.93
CA ARG A 173 -34.59 1.56 -10.36
C ARG A 173 -34.85 2.87 -11.11
N GLU A 174 -35.83 3.62 -10.65
CA GLU A 174 -36.27 4.90 -11.23
C GLU A 174 -35.15 5.95 -11.16
N VAL A 175 -34.42 6.02 -10.04
CA VAL A 175 -33.23 6.88 -9.90
C VAL A 175 -32.20 6.54 -10.99
N TYR A 176 -31.82 5.28 -11.14
CA TYR A 176 -30.83 4.89 -12.15
C TYR A 176 -31.30 5.21 -13.57
N ASP A 177 -32.59 5.00 -13.85
CA ASP A 177 -33.17 5.22 -15.18
C ASP A 177 -33.38 6.71 -15.49
N THR A 178 -33.45 7.57 -14.47
CA THR A 178 -33.60 9.04 -14.59
C THR A 178 -32.24 9.75 -14.62
N VAL A 179 -31.35 9.45 -13.66
CA VAL A 179 -30.12 10.24 -13.39
C VAL A 179 -28.82 9.44 -13.57
N GLY A 180 -28.91 8.15 -13.89
CA GLY A 180 -27.76 7.27 -14.11
C GLY A 180 -27.14 6.70 -12.83
N SER A 181 -25.89 6.22 -12.95
CA SER A 181 -25.16 5.59 -11.83
C SER A 181 -24.47 6.57 -10.89
N ASP A 182 -24.30 7.82 -11.30
CA ASP A 182 -23.37 8.74 -10.66
C ASP A 182 -24.15 9.76 -9.84
N LEU A 183 -23.99 9.69 -8.52
CA LEU A 183 -24.77 10.45 -7.54
C LEU A 183 -23.85 11.33 -6.70
N VAL A 184 -24.36 12.46 -6.22
CA VAL A 184 -23.68 13.30 -5.22
C VAL A 184 -24.42 13.17 -3.89
N LEU A 185 -23.67 12.85 -2.83
CA LEU A 185 -24.17 12.89 -1.45
C LEU A 185 -23.87 14.26 -0.85
N GLU A 186 -24.92 14.99 -0.52
CA GLU A 186 -24.82 16.25 0.22
C GLU A 186 -25.05 15.98 1.71
N MET A 187 -24.11 16.43 2.54
CA MET A 187 -24.13 16.22 4.00
C MET A 187 -24.28 17.57 4.71
N ASN A 188 -25.15 17.66 5.72
CA ASN A 188 -25.25 18.87 6.52
C ASN A 188 -24.05 18.98 7.49
N LEU A 189 -23.02 19.74 7.06
CA LEU A 189 -21.77 19.93 7.81
C LEU A 189 -21.99 20.41 9.26
N ASN A 190 -23.06 21.17 9.53
CA ASN A 190 -23.33 21.70 10.88
C ASN A 190 -23.55 20.59 11.92
N VAL A 191 -23.96 19.39 11.51
CA VAL A 191 -24.15 18.27 12.46
C VAL A 191 -22.86 17.47 12.67
N LEU A 192 -21.95 17.46 11.69
CA LEU A 192 -20.63 16.85 11.79
C LEU A 192 -19.73 17.53 12.84
N PHE A 193 -19.99 18.80 13.17
CA PHE A 193 -19.28 19.52 14.23
C PHE A 193 -19.87 19.29 15.63
N ASN A 194 -21.18 19.04 15.74
CA ASN A 194 -21.86 18.90 17.03
C ASN A 194 -21.79 17.49 17.63
N HIS A 195 -21.67 16.46 16.78
CA HIS A 195 -21.29 15.14 17.25
C HIS A 195 -19.77 14.96 17.10
N SER A 196 -19.09 14.67 18.22
CA SER A 196 -17.66 14.33 18.27
C SER A 196 -17.33 12.94 17.70
N LEU A 197 -17.97 12.61 16.57
CA LEU A 197 -17.78 11.40 15.80
C LEU A 197 -16.52 11.53 14.93
N ILE A 198 -15.61 10.58 15.11
CA ILE A 198 -14.39 10.50 14.31
C ILE A 198 -14.75 10.10 12.88
N LEU A 199 -14.91 11.10 12.01
CA LEU A 199 -15.17 10.96 10.58
C LEU A 199 -14.19 9.99 9.91
N PRO A 200 -14.63 9.23 8.89
CA PRO A 200 -13.72 8.60 7.93
C PRO A 200 -12.80 9.65 7.28
N ARG A 201 -11.56 9.24 7.00
CA ARG A 201 -10.39 10.05 6.60
C ARG A 201 -10.49 10.88 5.31
N ALA A 202 -11.68 11.00 4.72
CA ALA A 202 -11.96 11.81 3.53
C ALA A 202 -12.43 13.23 3.88
N PHE A 203 -13.00 13.43 5.08
CA PHE A 203 -13.79 14.63 5.42
C PHE A 203 -13.09 15.57 6.42
N SER A 204 -12.00 15.13 7.05
CA SER A 204 -11.23 15.95 8.02
C SER A 204 -10.50 17.14 7.39
N ASP A 205 -10.17 17.04 6.11
CA ASP A 205 -9.22 17.93 5.46
C ASP A 205 -9.90 19.20 4.92
N ILE A 206 -11.23 19.16 4.71
CA ILE A 206 -12.03 20.31 4.25
C ILE A 206 -12.51 21.15 5.44
N ALA A 207 -12.95 20.51 6.53
CA ALA A 207 -13.42 21.19 7.74
C ALA A 207 -12.40 22.20 8.30
N ARG A 208 -11.09 21.87 8.26
CA ARG A 208 -10.02 22.77 8.72
C ARG A 208 -9.89 24.03 7.89
N ASN A 209 -9.98 23.93 6.56
CA ASN A 209 -9.79 25.06 5.64
C ASN A 209 -10.92 26.10 5.71
N VAL A 210 -12.12 25.69 6.14
CA VAL A 210 -13.25 26.62 6.37
C VAL A 210 -13.13 27.29 7.74
N SER A 211 -12.65 26.56 8.77
CA SER A 211 -12.59 27.06 10.15
C SER A 211 -11.53 28.12 10.45
N THR A 212 -10.52 28.31 9.58
CA THR A 212 -9.43 29.29 9.78
C THR A 212 -9.61 30.59 8.99
N GLY A 213 -10.68 30.71 8.19
CA GLY A 213 -10.95 31.85 7.30
C GLY A 213 -11.69 33.03 7.93
N ALA A 214 -11.29 33.49 9.13
CA ALA A 214 -12.01 34.54 9.86
C ALA A 214 -11.13 35.60 10.56
N ALA A 215 -9.98 35.97 9.99
CA ALA A 215 -9.32 37.27 10.23
C ALA A 215 -8.20 37.57 9.23
N SER A 216 -8.02 38.87 8.94
CA SER A 216 -6.90 39.49 8.21
C SER A 216 -6.74 39.18 6.70
N THR A 217 -6.72 40.26 5.92
CA THR A 217 -6.55 40.29 4.48
C THR A 217 -5.09 40.58 4.10
N SER A 218 -4.37 39.59 3.57
CA SER A 218 -3.22 39.82 2.68
C SER A 218 -2.96 38.58 1.81
N SER A 219 -2.74 38.78 0.52
CA SER A 219 -2.76 37.70 -0.47
C SER A 219 -1.45 36.91 -0.53
N LEU A 220 -1.51 35.61 -0.24
CA LEU A 220 -0.55 34.62 -0.72
C LEU A 220 -1.26 33.65 -1.67
N ARG A 221 -1.15 33.92 -2.99
CA ARG A 221 -1.52 32.94 -4.02
C ARG A 221 -0.40 31.89 -4.09
N LEU A 222 -0.68 30.67 -3.62
CA LEU A 222 0.03 29.49 -4.10
C LEU A 222 -0.64 29.03 -5.40
N ASP A 223 0.07 29.14 -6.53
CA ASP A 223 -0.42 28.64 -7.82
C ASP A 223 -0.44 27.11 -7.88
N LEU A 224 -1.58 26.54 -7.47
CA LEU A 224 -1.84 25.09 -7.50
C LEU A 224 -2.33 24.60 -8.87
N HIS A 225 -1.91 25.24 -9.97
CA HIS A 225 -2.48 25.03 -11.31
C HIS A 225 -1.74 23.99 -12.18
N THR A 226 -0.50 23.62 -11.87
CA THR A 226 0.34 22.77 -12.74
C THR A 226 0.21 21.24 -12.50
N LEU A 227 -0.86 20.78 -11.84
CA LEU A 227 -1.11 19.34 -11.57
C LEU A 227 -2.46 18.83 -12.12
N LYS A 228 -3.10 19.58 -13.04
CA LYS A 228 -4.40 19.25 -13.64
C LYS A 228 -4.33 18.79 -15.12
N SER A 229 -3.41 17.89 -15.49
CA SER A 229 -3.48 17.18 -16.78
C SER A 229 -2.55 15.95 -16.92
N VAL A 230 -2.71 14.93 -16.07
CA VAL A 230 -2.29 13.55 -16.43
C VAL A 230 -3.30 12.54 -15.91
N ASP A 231 -4.01 11.88 -16.82
CA ASP A 231 -4.95 10.80 -16.50
C ASP A 231 -4.23 9.53 -16.04
N SER A 232 -4.38 9.18 -14.76
CA SER A 232 -4.12 7.83 -14.23
C SER A 232 -4.43 7.75 -12.73
N GLN A 233 -5.68 7.45 -12.39
CA GLN A 233 -6.11 7.25 -10.99
C GLN A 233 -5.31 6.13 -10.25
N SER A 234 -4.71 5.19 -11.00
CA SER A 234 -3.85 4.12 -10.47
C SER A 234 -2.65 4.65 -9.68
N HIS A 235 -1.91 5.63 -10.20
CA HIS A 235 -0.66 6.09 -9.59
C HIS A 235 -0.87 6.84 -8.26
N ARG A 236 -1.96 7.61 -8.13
CA ARG A 236 -2.31 8.27 -6.86
C ARG A 236 -2.48 7.26 -5.73
N SER A 237 -3.15 6.13 -6.00
CA SER A 237 -3.39 5.08 -4.99
C SER A 237 -2.11 4.39 -4.49
N GLN A 238 -1.11 4.23 -5.35
CA GLN A 238 0.14 3.52 -5.03
C GLN A 238 1.09 4.39 -4.21
N GLY A 239 1.23 5.68 -4.55
CA GLY A 239 2.02 6.63 -3.77
C GLY A 239 1.56 6.71 -2.31
N THR A 240 0.24 6.68 -2.06
CA THR A 240 -0.33 6.65 -0.71
C THR A 240 0.13 5.44 0.11
N VAL A 241 0.30 4.26 -0.50
CA VAL A 241 0.79 3.05 0.20
C VAL A 241 2.21 3.27 0.71
N VAL A 242 3.08 3.82 -0.15
CA VAL A 242 4.49 4.03 0.18
C VAL A 242 4.64 5.13 1.23
N TYR A 243 3.93 6.25 1.09
CA TYR A 243 3.94 7.31 2.12
C TYR A 243 3.37 6.84 3.47
N SER A 244 2.31 6.02 3.49
CA SER A 244 1.80 5.39 4.73
C SER A 244 2.88 4.57 5.43
N PHE A 245 3.63 3.76 4.67
CA PHE A 245 4.71 2.94 5.21
C PHE A 245 5.95 3.76 5.63
N LEU A 246 6.35 4.76 4.84
CA LEU A 246 7.44 5.69 5.19
C LEU A 246 7.16 6.45 6.49
N ASN A 247 5.95 7.00 6.62
CA ASN A 247 5.49 7.65 7.84
C ASN A 247 5.47 6.68 9.03
N SER A 248 5.15 5.40 8.81
CA SER A 248 5.26 4.38 9.85
C SER A 248 6.70 4.18 10.31
N ILE A 249 7.67 4.07 9.40
CA ILE A 249 9.11 3.98 9.75
C ILE A 249 9.56 5.22 10.55
N LEU A 250 9.17 6.42 10.11
CA LEU A 250 9.49 7.66 10.82
C LEU A 250 8.89 7.66 12.24
N PHE A 251 7.59 7.33 12.35
CA PHE A 251 6.88 7.22 13.62
C PHE A 251 7.55 6.23 14.58
N SER A 252 7.92 5.05 14.09
CA SER A 252 8.70 4.05 14.83
C SER A 252 9.97 4.65 15.43
N ILE A 253 10.81 5.23 14.56
CA ILE A 253 12.12 5.77 14.95
C ILE A 253 11.96 6.92 15.96
N VAL A 254 11.03 7.86 15.77
CA VAL A 254 10.86 8.98 16.70
C VAL A 254 10.26 8.60 18.06
N LYS A 255 9.57 7.46 18.15
CA LYS A 255 9.00 6.94 19.42
C LYS A 255 9.99 6.10 20.23
N LEU A 256 11.20 5.82 19.72
CA LEU A 256 12.29 5.24 20.52
C LEU A 256 12.84 6.29 21.51
N PRO A 257 12.67 6.14 22.84
CA PRO A 257 12.95 7.24 23.78
C PRO A 257 14.40 7.73 23.80
N GLN A 258 15.36 6.84 23.50
CA GLN A 258 16.78 7.20 23.36
C GLN A 258 17.00 8.10 22.13
N PHE A 259 16.31 7.82 21.03
CA PHE A 259 16.38 8.59 19.79
C PHE A 259 15.68 9.95 19.94
N THR A 260 14.49 9.99 20.55
CA THR A 260 13.75 11.24 20.82
C THR A 260 14.62 12.24 21.59
N LYS A 261 15.23 11.78 22.69
CA LYS A 261 16.13 12.59 23.53
C LYS A 261 17.35 13.09 22.75
N LEU A 262 17.92 12.26 21.90
CA LEU A 262 19.06 12.64 21.08
C LEU A 262 18.69 13.77 20.11
N ILE A 263 17.63 13.60 19.31
CA ILE A 263 17.17 14.62 18.36
C ILE A 263 16.87 15.95 19.07
N GLN A 264 16.18 15.90 20.20
CA GLN A 264 15.90 17.10 21.00
C GLN A 264 17.19 17.78 21.47
N SER A 265 18.15 17.04 22.03
CA SER A 265 19.42 17.62 22.49
C SER A 265 20.24 18.28 21.38
N TYR A 266 20.19 17.76 20.15
CA TYR A 266 20.83 18.40 18.99
C TYR A 266 20.06 19.60 18.49
N TYR A 267 18.72 19.54 18.47
CA TYR A 267 17.89 20.67 18.10
C TYR A 267 18.11 21.86 19.04
N ASP A 268 18.11 21.63 20.34
CA ASP A 268 18.35 22.66 21.37
C ASP A 268 19.74 23.31 21.21
N ALA A 269 20.77 22.51 20.88
CA ALA A 269 22.12 23.02 20.63
C ALA A 269 22.19 23.93 19.38
N ILE A 270 21.53 23.54 18.28
CA ILE A 270 21.46 24.34 17.04
C ILE A 270 20.67 25.64 17.28
N SER A 271 19.50 25.56 17.93
CA SER A 271 18.67 26.73 18.25
C SER A 271 19.38 27.70 19.20
N GLY A 272 20.15 27.18 20.17
CA GLY A 272 20.98 28.00 21.06
C GLY A 272 22.04 28.80 20.31
N GLN A 273 22.72 28.19 19.33
CA GLN A 273 23.72 28.87 18.50
C GLN A 273 23.11 30.00 17.65
N GLN A 274 21.97 29.74 16.98
CA GLN A 274 21.26 30.77 16.21
C GLN A 274 20.83 31.96 17.09
N SER A 275 20.42 31.69 18.34
CA SER A 275 20.06 32.75 19.28
C SER A 275 21.26 33.64 19.65
N LEU A 276 22.47 33.07 19.74
CA LEU A 276 23.69 33.83 20.00
C LEU A 276 24.11 34.67 18.79
N GLU A 277 24.04 34.12 17.57
CA GLU A 277 24.34 34.87 16.34
C GLU A 277 23.36 36.01 16.10
N SER A 278 22.05 35.81 16.34
CA SER A 278 21.04 36.88 16.22
C SER A 278 21.22 38.03 17.23
N ASN A 279 21.87 37.77 18.37
CA ASN A 279 22.20 38.77 19.39
C ASN A 279 23.54 39.48 19.13
N LEU A 280 24.36 38.99 18.20
CA LEU A 280 25.52 39.71 17.67
C LEU A 280 25.05 40.75 16.63
N VAL A 281 24.33 41.76 17.11
CA VAL A 281 24.00 42.97 16.32
C VAL A 281 25.30 43.50 15.71
N PRO A 282 25.34 43.78 14.38
CA PRO A 282 26.51 44.38 13.78
C PRO A 282 26.77 45.73 14.47
N ARG A 283 27.87 45.82 15.24
CA ARG A 283 28.32 47.10 15.79
C ARG A 283 28.48 48.07 14.64
N SER A 284 27.71 49.15 14.68
CA SER A 284 27.74 50.18 13.65
C SER A 284 29.17 50.66 13.45
N SER A 285 29.67 50.56 12.22
CA SER A 285 30.91 51.19 11.77
C SER A 285 30.68 52.70 11.64
N SER A 286 30.47 53.35 12.79
CA SER A 286 30.18 54.77 12.95
C SER A 286 31.28 55.40 13.81
N ASP A 287 32.51 55.41 13.29
CA ASP A 287 33.60 56.31 13.69
C ASP A 287 34.76 56.19 12.69
N LEU A 288 34.72 57.01 11.64
CA LEU A 288 35.88 57.43 10.83
C LEU A 288 35.46 58.54 9.84
N THR A 289 35.09 59.70 10.37
CA THR A 289 34.89 60.92 9.57
C THR A 289 36.24 61.55 9.22
N LEU A 290 36.64 61.51 7.95
CA LEU A 290 37.69 62.38 7.40
C LEU A 290 37.40 62.76 5.93
N ASN A 291 37.02 64.03 5.76
CA ASN A 291 37.14 64.91 4.58
C ASN A 291 37.83 64.34 3.31
N MET A 292 37.18 64.42 2.14
CA MET A 292 37.30 65.58 1.22
C MET A 292 36.51 65.44 -0.11
N ASN A 293 35.94 66.58 -0.53
CA ASN A 293 35.70 67.08 -1.90
C ASN A 293 34.71 66.43 -2.90
N HIS A 294 33.86 67.33 -3.43
CA HIS A 294 33.03 67.20 -4.64
C HIS A 294 33.82 67.04 -5.94
N GLN A 295 33.26 66.31 -6.90
CA GLN A 295 33.14 66.69 -8.31
C GLN A 295 32.09 65.81 -9.03
N ASP A 296 31.09 66.43 -9.67
CA ASP A 296 30.19 65.82 -10.68
C ASP A 296 30.92 65.75 -12.05
N PRO A 297 30.35 65.28 -13.20
CA PRO A 297 29.03 64.67 -13.53
C PRO A 297 29.25 63.37 -14.38
N PRO A 298 28.45 62.94 -15.42
CA PRO A 298 27.09 63.29 -15.86
C PRO A 298 26.12 62.11 -16.20
N THR A 299 24.86 62.47 -16.43
CA THR A 299 23.77 61.62 -16.96
C THR A 299 23.81 61.49 -18.50
N ILE A 300 23.53 60.31 -19.06
CA ILE A 300 23.24 60.12 -20.50
C ILE A 300 22.04 59.16 -20.69
N SER A 301 21.21 59.44 -21.71
CA SER A 301 19.98 58.73 -22.07
C SER A 301 19.98 58.24 -23.53
N CYS A 302 19.50 57.01 -23.80
CA CYS A 302 19.02 56.54 -25.11
C CYS A 302 17.85 55.56 -24.86
N GLN A 303 16.61 55.85 -25.28
CA GLN A 303 16.04 55.62 -26.63
C GLN A 303 16.04 54.14 -27.10
N GLN A 304 14.84 53.55 -27.16
CA GLN A 304 14.50 52.42 -28.04
C GLN A 304 13.50 52.89 -29.10
N LYS A 305 13.57 52.33 -30.31
CA LYS A 305 12.69 52.63 -31.44
C LYS A 305 11.67 51.51 -31.65
N ASN A 306 10.49 51.90 -32.13
CA ASN A 306 9.52 51.01 -32.77
C ASN A 306 10.00 50.65 -34.19
N ASP A 307 9.46 49.55 -34.75
CA ASP A 307 9.02 49.49 -36.14
C ASP A 307 7.84 48.50 -36.26
N ASN A 308 6.85 48.86 -37.09
CA ASN A 308 5.65 48.06 -37.39
C ASN A 308 5.83 47.28 -38.70
N GLN A 309 5.06 46.20 -38.89
CA GLN A 309 4.65 45.81 -40.24
C GLN A 309 3.33 45.03 -40.27
N ASP A 310 2.33 45.61 -40.94
CA ASP A 310 1.06 44.97 -41.32
C ASP A 310 1.21 44.14 -42.60
N CYS A 311 0.36 43.13 -42.77
CA CYS A 311 -0.04 42.64 -44.10
C CYS A 311 -1.39 41.91 -44.08
N SER A 312 -2.41 42.60 -44.58
CA SER A 312 -3.51 42.12 -45.46
C SER A 312 -4.25 40.79 -45.23
N SER A 313 -5.57 40.94 -45.20
CA SER A 313 -6.64 39.99 -45.48
C SER A 313 -6.49 39.09 -46.72
N ASN A 314 -7.22 37.98 -46.74
CA ASN A 314 -8.23 37.69 -47.77
C ASN A 314 -9.22 36.60 -47.28
N ASP A 315 -10.44 36.67 -47.81
CA ASP A 315 -11.57 35.78 -47.55
C ASP A 315 -11.50 34.48 -48.38
N ASP A 316 -12.31 33.47 -48.01
CA ASP A 316 -13.17 32.70 -48.95
C ASP A 316 -14.08 31.70 -48.17
N GLU A 317 -15.29 31.46 -48.68
CA GLU A 317 -16.37 30.67 -48.07
C GLU A 317 -16.46 29.22 -48.63
N ASP A 318 -17.58 28.54 -48.32
CA ASP A 318 -18.19 27.38 -49.03
C ASP A 318 -17.78 25.91 -48.71
N ASP A 319 -18.39 25.38 -47.64
CA ASP A 319 -19.58 24.50 -47.63
C ASP A 319 -19.64 23.07 -48.30
N VAL A 320 -20.54 22.24 -47.73
CA VAL A 320 -21.26 21.05 -48.26
C VAL A 320 -20.61 19.63 -48.36
N LYS A 321 -20.95 18.82 -47.33
CA LYS A 321 -21.57 17.44 -47.31
C LYS A 321 -21.19 16.27 -48.26
N SER A 322 -21.01 15.10 -47.61
CA SER A 322 -21.58 13.74 -47.93
C SER A 322 -21.09 12.98 -49.19
N GLU A 323 -21.09 11.64 -49.33
CA GLU A 323 -21.87 10.50 -48.77
C GLU A 323 -21.07 9.16 -48.73
N SER A 324 -21.70 8.10 -48.16
CA SER A 324 -21.71 6.65 -48.59
C SER A 324 -20.38 5.88 -48.79
N GLU A 325 -20.29 4.61 -49.25
CA GLU A 325 -20.99 3.33 -48.97
C GLU A 325 -19.88 2.23 -48.95
N SER A 326 -19.75 1.37 -47.93
CA SER A 326 -20.30 0.00 -47.83
C SER A 326 -19.49 -1.16 -48.47
N ALA A 327 -19.93 -2.40 -48.17
CA ALA A 327 -19.67 -3.68 -48.86
C ALA A 327 -18.29 -4.39 -48.82
N LYS A 328 -18.17 -5.31 -47.85
CA LYS A 328 -17.86 -6.76 -48.02
C LYS A 328 -17.00 -7.25 -49.22
N SER A 329 -15.87 -7.90 -48.91
CA SER A 329 -15.41 -9.15 -49.57
C SER A 329 -14.38 -9.88 -48.67
N LYS A 330 -14.69 -11.08 -48.16
CA LYS A 330 -14.46 -12.44 -48.74
C LYS A 330 -13.00 -12.95 -48.67
N SER A 331 -12.83 -13.96 -47.79
CA SER A 331 -12.03 -15.18 -47.97
C SER A 331 -10.63 -15.12 -48.59
N SER A 332 -9.63 -15.63 -47.85
CA SER A 332 -9.00 -16.91 -48.24
C SER A 332 -8.12 -17.51 -47.14
N SER A 333 -8.17 -18.84 -47.10
CA SER A 333 -7.30 -19.78 -46.40
C SER A 333 -5.80 -19.44 -46.43
N ARG A 334 -5.11 -19.63 -45.30
CA ARG A 334 -3.66 -19.84 -45.28
C ARG A 334 -3.31 -21.13 -44.54
N SER A 335 -2.71 -22.06 -45.27
CA SER A 335 -2.34 -23.39 -44.84
C SER A 335 -0.94 -23.44 -44.19
N ASN A 336 -0.69 -24.52 -43.47
CA ASN A 336 0.57 -24.89 -42.83
C ASN A 336 1.82 -24.71 -43.73
N SER A 337 2.92 -24.28 -43.12
CA SER A 337 4.19 -25.00 -43.29
C SER A 337 5.08 -24.88 -42.04
N LYS A 338 5.60 -26.03 -41.60
CA LYS A 338 6.68 -26.12 -40.61
C LYS A 338 8.00 -26.03 -41.36
N SER A 339 9.01 -25.35 -40.80
CA SER A 339 10.41 -25.63 -41.12
C SER A 339 11.27 -25.49 -39.87
N ASN A 340 12.08 -26.52 -39.61
CA ASN A 340 13.14 -26.49 -38.62
C ASN A 340 14.39 -25.88 -39.27
N SER A 341 15.16 -25.08 -38.55
CA SER A 341 16.55 -24.78 -38.91
C SER A 341 17.49 -24.86 -37.69
N SER A 342 18.16 -26.00 -37.63
CA SER A 342 19.58 -26.19 -37.34
C SER A 342 20.35 -25.15 -36.51
N LYS A 343 20.98 -25.67 -35.44
CA LYS A 343 22.13 -25.06 -34.75
C LYS A 343 23.31 -24.85 -35.72
N SER A 344 24.07 -23.78 -35.51
CA SER A 344 25.51 -23.77 -35.76
C SER A 344 26.22 -22.98 -34.65
N ASN A 345 27.38 -23.48 -34.22
CA ASN A 345 28.24 -22.80 -33.25
C ASN A 345 29.29 -22.00 -34.04
N HIS A 346 29.61 -20.79 -33.60
CA HIS A 346 30.97 -20.26 -33.80
C HIS A 346 31.44 -19.51 -32.56
N SER A 347 32.61 -19.94 -32.07
CA SER A 347 33.39 -19.29 -31.03
C SER A 347 34.56 -18.54 -31.67
N THR A 348 34.78 -17.30 -31.29
CA THR A 348 36.08 -16.63 -31.43
C THR A 348 36.41 -15.90 -30.12
N ASN A 349 37.63 -16.14 -29.62
CA ASN A 349 38.20 -15.37 -28.52
C ASN A 349 38.74 -14.04 -29.06
N SER A 350 38.72 -13.01 -28.23
CA SER A 350 39.75 -11.98 -28.26
C SER A 350 40.11 -11.57 -26.83
N ASP A 351 41.41 -11.45 -26.58
CA ASP A 351 41.98 -11.07 -25.29
C ASP A 351 41.81 -9.58 -24.99
N SER A 352 41.63 -9.24 -23.71
CA SER A 352 42.11 -7.98 -23.16
C SER A 352 42.60 -8.18 -21.72
N ARG A 353 43.71 -7.52 -21.37
CA ARG A 353 44.36 -7.64 -20.05
C ARG A 353 44.07 -6.41 -19.20
N TYR A 354 43.65 -6.67 -17.96
CA TYR A 354 43.88 -5.90 -16.72
C TYR A 354 44.04 -4.37 -16.82
N HIS A 355 43.09 -3.64 -16.24
CA HIS A 355 43.30 -3.05 -14.90
C HIS A 355 41.96 -2.56 -14.33
N GLU A 356 41.57 -3.04 -13.14
CA GLU A 356 40.69 -2.28 -12.24
C GLU A 356 40.70 -2.87 -10.82
N GLY A 357 40.47 -2.02 -9.82
CA GLY A 357 40.60 -2.36 -8.39
C GLY A 357 39.41 -3.13 -7.83
N CYS A 358 39.26 -3.10 -6.50
CA CYS A 358 38.13 -3.72 -5.79
C CYS A 358 36.81 -2.97 -6.07
N GLN A 359 36.23 -3.17 -7.25
CA GLN A 359 34.82 -2.92 -7.46
C GLN A 359 34.02 -3.84 -6.54
N GLN A 360 33.25 -3.22 -5.64
CA GLN A 360 32.10 -3.88 -5.04
C GLN A 360 31.26 -4.46 -6.18
N TYR A 361 30.75 -5.68 -6.01
CA TYR A 361 29.71 -6.22 -6.90
C TYR A 361 28.41 -5.44 -6.66
N ASN A 362 28.34 -4.24 -7.23
CA ASN A 362 27.09 -3.56 -7.51
C ASN A 362 26.34 -4.45 -8.49
N SER A 363 25.46 -5.29 -7.96
CA SER A 363 24.35 -5.80 -8.76
C SER A 363 23.58 -4.57 -9.24
N THR A 364 23.68 -4.26 -10.52
CA THR A 364 23.01 -3.14 -11.18
C THR A 364 21.51 -3.39 -11.31
N SER A 365 20.83 -3.47 -10.17
CA SER A 365 19.42 -3.08 -10.06
C SER A 365 19.36 -1.55 -10.06
N SER A 366 19.57 -0.96 -11.24
CA SER A 366 19.48 0.49 -11.52
C SER A 366 18.04 1.01 -11.49
N ILE A 367 17.28 0.57 -10.50
CA ILE A 367 15.82 0.72 -10.39
C ILE A 367 15.45 1.43 -9.07
N LEU A 368 16.42 1.62 -8.17
CA LEU A 368 16.33 2.42 -6.96
C LEU A 368 17.67 3.11 -6.69
N THR A 369 18.04 4.07 -7.54
CA THR A 369 18.76 5.22 -7.00
C THR A 369 17.78 5.93 -6.05
N PHE A 370 17.81 5.53 -4.77
CA PHE A 370 17.66 6.53 -3.71
C PHE A 370 18.79 7.50 -3.97
N ASP A 371 18.44 8.58 -4.66
CA ASP A 371 19.41 9.48 -5.22
C ASP A 371 19.98 10.31 -4.07
N HIS A 372 21.06 9.78 -3.48
CA HIS A 372 21.75 10.40 -2.36
C HIS A 372 22.29 11.79 -2.72
N GLU A 373 22.37 12.11 -4.02
CA GLU A 373 22.84 13.38 -4.57
C GLU A 373 21.67 14.28 -5.02
N ASN A 374 20.54 13.74 -5.51
CA ASN A 374 19.32 14.53 -5.83
C ASN A 374 18.32 14.70 -4.67
N PHE A 375 18.74 14.49 -3.42
CA PHE A 375 18.17 15.25 -2.31
C PHE A 375 18.58 16.72 -2.47
N ILE A 376 17.81 17.47 -3.26
CA ILE A 376 17.88 18.94 -3.30
C ILE A 376 17.93 19.43 -1.86
N GLU A 377 18.98 20.17 -1.52
CA GLU A 377 19.18 20.76 -0.21
C GLU A 377 17.96 21.61 0.14
N ARG A 378 17.07 21.05 0.95
CA ARG A 378 16.07 21.85 1.66
C ARG A 378 16.82 22.60 2.76
N PRO A 379 16.48 23.87 3.02
CA PRO A 379 17.15 24.65 4.07
C PRO A 379 16.98 24.02 5.46
N ASP A 380 15.94 23.21 5.65
CA ASP A 380 15.69 22.45 6.87
C ASP A 380 16.65 21.24 6.99
N THR A 381 17.40 21.18 8.10
CA THR A 381 18.13 19.96 8.50
C THR A 381 17.17 18.82 8.80
N LEU A 382 17.63 17.56 8.70
CA LEU A 382 16.82 16.40 9.08
C LEU A 382 16.51 16.44 10.58
N ILE A 383 17.42 16.98 11.40
CA ILE A 383 17.20 17.21 12.83
C ILE A 383 15.98 18.12 13.07
N THR A 384 15.88 19.26 12.39
CA THR A 384 14.72 20.17 12.49
C THR A 384 13.42 19.46 12.08
N LEU A 385 13.42 18.78 10.93
CA LEU A 385 12.23 18.05 10.44
C LEU A 385 11.78 16.94 11.41
N LEU A 386 12.73 16.22 12.03
CA LEU A 386 12.41 15.21 13.04
C LEU A 386 11.92 15.83 14.35
N ASN A 387 12.43 16.99 14.77
CA ASN A 387 11.95 17.67 15.96
C ASN A 387 10.49 18.17 15.78
N ASP A 388 10.18 18.79 14.63
CA ASP A 388 8.80 19.10 14.22
C ASP A 388 7.89 17.86 14.35
N TYR A 389 8.33 16.73 13.77
CA TYR A 389 7.58 15.48 13.77
C TYR A 389 7.43 14.89 15.18
N ILE A 390 8.46 14.97 16.03
CA ILE A 390 8.40 14.56 17.43
C ILE A 390 7.33 15.37 18.15
N ASN A 391 7.38 16.70 18.05
CA ASN A 391 6.46 17.61 18.71
C ASN A 391 5.01 17.35 18.29
N GLU A 392 4.74 17.25 16.98
CA GLU A 392 3.39 16.95 16.49
C GLU A 392 2.95 15.53 16.90
N SER A 393 3.83 14.53 16.88
CA SER A 393 3.51 13.16 17.33
C SER A 393 3.22 13.06 18.83
N ASN A 394 3.66 14.05 19.61
CA ASN A 394 3.40 14.17 21.05
C ASN A 394 2.14 14.99 21.34
N GLN A 395 1.79 15.94 20.46
CA GLN A 395 0.49 16.61 20.45
C GLN A 395 -0.65 15.64 20.09
N PHE A 396 -0.44 14.76 19.09
CA PHE A 396 -1.44 13.81 18.61
C PHE A 396 -1.12 12.35 19.03
N GLN A 397 -0.96 12.12 20.34
CA GLN A 397 -0.60 10.81 20.92
C GLN A 397 -1.50 9.65 20.45
N ASN A 398 -2.75 9.94 20.07
CA ASN A 398 -3.76 8.98 19.67
C ASN A 398 -3.92 8.77 18.14
N SER A 399 -2.95 9.18 17.31
CA SER A 399 -2.95 8.91 15.87
C SER A 399 -1.54 8.76 15.29
N LEU A 400 -1.42 8.11 14.14
CA LEU A 400 -0.31 8.41 13.23
C LEU A 400 -0.55 9.79 12.62
N LEU A 401 0.52 10.58 12.46
CA LEU A 401 0.44 11.84 11.72
C LEU A 401 0.08 11.56 10.25
N THR A 402 -0.56 12.54 9.58
CA THR A 402 -1.08 12.36 8.22
C THR A 402 0.05 11.98 7.25
N PRO A 403 0.09 10.73 6.72
CA PRO A 403 1.32 10.20 6.12
C PRO A 403 1.81 10.95 4.90
N SER A 404 0.90 11.45 4.07
CA SER A 404 1.22 12.17 2.83
C SER A 404 1.91 13.51 3.08
N VAL A 405 1.51 14.25 4.13
CA VAL A 405 2.07 15.57 4.44
C VAL A 405 3.50 15.43 4.95
N TYR A 406 3.69 14.60 5.98
CA TYR A 406 5.01 14.46 6.60
C TYR A 406 5.99 13.65 5.77
N ALA A 407 5.61 12.49 5.23
CA ALA A 407 6.56 11.71 4.45
C ALA A 407 6.99 12.44 3.16
N ALA A 408 6.24 13.41 2.63
CA ALA A 408 6.68 14.31 1.56
C ALA A 408 7.64 15.43 2.01
N ARG A 409 7.66 15.81 3.31
CA ARG A 409 8.72 16.67 3.89
C ARG A 409 10.05 15.90 3.98
N PHE A 410 10.03 14.61 4.30
CA PHE A 410 11.23 13.78 4.43
C PHE A 410 11.72 13.12 3.13
N PHE A 411 10.81 12.71 2.24
CA PHE A 411 11.13 11.88 1.07
C PHE A 411 10.48 12.41 -0.20
N ARG A 412 11.29 12.59 -1.25
CA ARG A 412 10.79 12.78 -2.61
C ARG A 412 10.78 11.42 -3.31
N ILE A 413 9.60 10.79 -3.42
CA ILE A 413 9.47 9.52 -4.16
C ILE A 413 9.54 9.83 -5.66
N VAL A 414 10.52 9.24 -6.37
CA VAL A 414 10.60 9.30 -7.83
C VAL A 414 9.39 8.56 -8.44
N PRO A 415 8.69 9.11 -9.46
CA PRO A 415 7.45 8.53 -9.98
C PRO A 415 7.54 7.05 -10.40
N GLU A 416 8.70 6.63 -10.91
CA GLU A 416 9.00 5.24 -11.28
C GLU A 416 8.84 4.29 -10.08
N VAL A 417 9.34 4.68 -8.92
CA VAL A 417 9.21 3.94 -7.65
C VAL A 417 7.77 3.97 -7.14
N ALA A 418 7.09 5.11 -7.26
CA ALA A 418 5.68 5.25 -6.90
C ALA A 418 4.77 4.33 -7.76
N SER A 419 5.12 4.12 -9.03
CA SER A 419 4.35 3.27 -9.97
C SER A 419 4.43 1.77 -9.64
N ASN A 420 5.44 1.34 -8.87
CA ASN A 420 5.65 -0.06 -8.53
C ASN A 420 6.07 -0.23 -7.07
N PRO A 421 5.11 -0.29 -6.11
CA PRO A 421 5.39 -0.47 -4.69
C PRO A 421 6.07 -1.81 -4.33
N ARG A 422 6.27 -2.73 -5.30
CA ARG A 422 7.13 -3.92 -5.12
C ARG A 422 8.61 -3.57 -5.06
N LEU A 423 9.00 -2.38 -5.54
CA LEU A 423 10.36 -1.86 -5.46
C LEU A 423 10.65 -1.23 -4.10
N PHE A 424 9.64 -0.86 -3.32
CA PHE A 424 9.89 -0.20 -2.04
C PHE A 424 10.61 -1.13 -1.05
N ASP A 425 11.82 -0.73 -0.63
CA ASP A 425 12.58 -1.42 0.41
C ASP A 425 12.69 -0.62 1.72
N PRO A 426 12.10 -1.12 2.83
CA PRO A 426 12.30 -0.55 4.16
C PRO A 426 13.77 -0.44 4.60
N SER A 427 14.65 -1.39 4.24
CA SER A 427 16.04 -1.37 4.70
C SER A 427 16.85 -0.19 4.14
N LEU A 428 16.61 0.19 2.89
CA LEU A 428 17.26 1.36 2.28
C LEU A 428 16.82 2.65 2.97
N VAL A 429 15.53 2.82 3.22
CA VAL A 429 14.99 4.01 3.93
C VAL A 429 15.62 4.16 5.31
N ILE A 430 15.62 3.07 6.09
CA ILE A 430 16.18 3.06 7.45
C ILE A 430 17.68 3.36 7.42
N SER A 431 18.42 2.78 6.46
CA SER A 431 19.84 3.07 6.24
C SER A 431 20.09 4.54 5.93
N SER A 432 19.29 5.14 5.06
CA SER A 432 19.41 6.55 4.66
C SER A 432 19.10 7.51 5.82
N ILE A 433 18.08 7.23 6.63
CA ILE A 433 17.77 8.03 7.84
C ILE A 433 18.96 7.97 8.81
N VAL A 434 19.40 6.77 9.20
CA VAL A 434 20.49 6.59 10.17
C VAL A 434 21.79 7.22 9.66
N SER A 435 22.17 6.97 8.40
CA SER A 435 23.38 7.52 7.78
C SER A 435 23.37 9.05 7.73
N ARG A 436 22.24 9.66 7.32
CA ARG A 436 22.11 11.12 7.28
C ARG A 436 22.19 11.74 8.68
N LEU A 437 21.57 11.12 9.67
CA LEU A 437 21.63 11.61 11.06
C LEU A 437 23.03 11.48 11.67
N SER A 438 23.73 10.38 11.44
CA SER A 438 25.14 10.24 11.86
C SER A 438 26.02 11.35 11.30
N LYS A 439 25.78 11.77 10.05
CA LYS A 439 26.46 12.92 9.43
C LYS A 439 26.04 14.26 10.07
N GLU A 440 24.75 14.56 10.17
CA GLU A 440 24.27 15.86 10.69
C GLU A 440 24.59 16.07 12.18
N THR A 441 24.60 15.01 12.98
CA THR A 441 24.86 15.09 14.44
C THR A 441 26.34 14.97 14.82
N ASN A 442 27.21 14.56 13.90
CA ASN A 442 28.57 14.07 14.21
C ASN A 442 28.61 13.02 15.34
N SER A 443 27.52 12.27 15.55
CA SER A 443 27.38 11.28 16.63
C SER A 443 27.56 9.85 16.12
N ASP A 444 28.06 8.97 16.98
CA ASP A 444 28.03 7.52 16.74
C ASP A 444 26.62 6.92 16.99
N LEU A 445 25.61 7.51 16.35
CA LEU A 445 24.28 6.92 16.16
C LEU A 445 24.36 5.52 15.52
N SER A 446 25.42 5.28 14.75
CA SER A 446 25.75 3.97 14.21
C SER A 446 25.83 2.91 15.32
N SER A 447 26.47 3.15 16.47
CA SER A 447 26.55 2.19 17.58
C SER A 447 25.18 1.64 18.04
N SER A 448 24.13 2.46 17.98
CA SER A 448 22.78 2.10 18.41
C SER A 448 21.99 1.27 17.39
N PHE A 449 22.26 1.42 16.10
CA PHE A 449 21.45 0.81 15.01
C PHE A 449 22.24 -0.11 14.06
N VAL A 450 23.57 0.01 13.98
CA VAL A 450 24.43 -0.78 13.09
C VAL A 450 24.82 -2.09 13.76
N VAL A 451 24.35 -3.19 13.17
CA VAL A 451 24.90 -4.52 13.41
C VAL A 451 26.16 -4.66 12.56
N GLN A 452 27.27 -5.08 13.16
CA GLN A 452 28.46 -5.44 12.41
C GLN A 452 28.41 -6.94 12.14
N ILE A 453 28.39 -7.34 10.87
CA ILE A 453 28.39 -8.74 10.46
C ILE A 453 29.76 -9.10 9.88
N LEU A 454 30.29 -10.25 10.30
CA LEU A 454 31.45 -10.89 9.70
C LEU A 454 30.95 -11.84 8.63
N ARG A 455 31.25 -11.53 7.36
CA ARG A 455 30.93 -12.36 6.21
C ARG A 455 32.16 -13.15 5.79
N GLU A 456 32.08 -14.47 5.83
CA GLU A 456 33.12 -15.41 5.42
C GLU A 456 32.68 -16.11 4.13
N VAL A 457 33.41 -15.86 3.04
CA VAL A 457 33.15 -16.36 1.69
C VAL A 457 34.18 -17.44 1.37
N SER A 458 33.72 -18.67 1.12
CA SER A 458 34.59 -19.84 0.94
C SER A 458 34.34 -20.56 -0.39
N CYS A 459 35.43 -20.91 -1.09
CA CYS A 459 35.38 -21.63 -2.36
C CYS A 459 35.29 -23.15 -2.15
N SER A 460 34.24 -23.82 -2.66
CA SER A 460 34.06 -25.27 -2.50
C SER A 460 35.09 -26.15 -3.22
N LYS A 461 35.99 -25.59 -4.04
CA LYS A 461 36.99 -26.34 -4.83
C LYS A 461 38.42 -26.24 -4.30
N CYS A 462 38.81 -25.13 -3.67
CA CYS A 462 40.15 -24.94 -3.13
C CYS A 462 40.17 -24.48 -1.66
N ASN A 463 39.00 -24.39 -1.02
CA ASN A 463 38.82 -24.01 0.39
C ASN A 463 39.44 -22.66 0.81
N CYS A 464 39.83 -21.80 -0.15
CA CYS A 464 40.24 -20.44 0.18
C CYS A 464 39.07 -19.67 0.77
N LYS A 465 39.37 -18.84 1.77
CA LYS A 465 38.40 -18.04 2.52
C LYS A 465 38.76 -16.57 2.39
N GLU A 466 37.78 -15.74 2.08
CA GLU A 466 37.84 -14.29 2.18
C GLU A 466 36.88 -13.87 3.30
N THR A 467 37.35 -13.06 4.25
CA THR A 467 36.53 -12.56 5.37
C THR A 467 36.48 -11.04 5.33
N PHE A 468 35.29 -10.46 5.49
CA PHE A 468 35.11 -9.02 5.61
C PHE A 468 34.06 -8.67 6.66
N ILE A 469 34.21 -7.47 7.22
CA ILE A 469 33.26 -6.88 8.16
C ILE A 469 32.37 -5.91 7.37
N GLU A 470 31.07 -6.03 7.57
CA GLU A 470 30.05 -5.24 6.90
C GLU A 470 29.14 -4.61 7.97
N ASN A 471 28.81 -3.33 7.79
CA ASN A 471 27.96 -2.57 8.71
C ASN A 471 26.54 -2.54 8.13
N VAL A 472 25.56 -3.12 8.82
CA VAL A 472 24.16 -3.17 8.37
C VAL A 472 23.22 -2.59 9.43
N THR A 473 22.35 -1.66 9.04
CA THR A 473 21.35 -1.03 9.93
C THR A 473 20.09 -1.89 10.11
N CYS A 474 19.84 -2.81 9.16
CA CYS A 474 18.61 -3.59 9.08
C CYS A 474 18.88 -4.93 8.39
N LEU A 475 18.50 -6.04 9.05
CA LEU A 475 18.64 -7.38 8.49
C LEU A 475 17.45 -7.70 7.57
N ARG A 476 17.68 -7.74 6.25
CA ARG A 476 16.67 -8.05 5.24
C ARG A 476 16.59 -9.56 4.95
N PHE A 477 15.40 -10.13 5.08
CA PHE A 477 15.11 -11.53 4.77
C PHE A 477 14.17 -11.65 3.57
N GLU A 478 14.67 -12.19 2.45
CA GLU A 478 13.93 -12.32 1.19
C GLU A 478 13.43 -13.73 0.90
N SER A 479 14.13 -14.75 1.39
CA SER A 479 13.80 -16.15 1.18
C SER A 479 13.16 -16.75 2.42
N PHE A 480 11.92 -17.21 2.28
CA PHE A 480 11.21 -17.95 3.31
C PHE A 480 11.16 -19.44 2.92
N PRO A 481 11.65 -20.37 3.76
CA PRO A 481 11.58 -21.79 3.46
C PRO A 481 10.13 -22.29 3.52
N SER A 482 9.42 -22.25 2.38
CA SER A 482 8.02 -22.63 2.26
C SER A 482 7.82 -24.15 2.33
N LYS A 483 7.98 -24.72 3.52
CA LYS A 483 7.60 -26.11 3.83
C LYS A 483 6.08 -26.18 3.92
N ILE A 484 5.44 -26.91 3.00
CA ILE A 484 3.99 -26.94 2.76
C ILE A 484 3.14 -27.16 4.03
N PHE A 485 3.70 -27.81 5.06
CA PHE A 485 3.01 -28.14 6.31
C PHE A 485 3.65 -27.56 7.59
N LYS A 486 4.73 -26.77 7.52
CA LYS A 486 5.37 -26.16 8.69
C LYS A 486 5.19 -24.64 8.66
N LYS A 487 4.65 -24.05 9.73
CA LYS A 487 4.71 -22.59 9.91
C LYS A 487 6.19 -22.16 9.96
N THR A 488 6.52 -21.09 9.23
CA THR A 488 7.87 -20.53 9.23
C THR A 488 8.03 -19.69 10.50
N ASN A 489 9.09 -19.92 11.27
CA ASN A 489 9.43 -19.06 12.40
C ASN A 489 10.56 -18.11 11.98
N LEU A 490 10.74 -16.98 12.68
CA LEU A 490 11.77 -15.98 12.37
C LEU A 490 13.18 -16.60 12.34
N MET A 491 13.46 -17.59 13.19
CA MET A 491 14.73 -18.32 13.16
C MET A 491 14.91 -19.19 11.89
N ASP A 492 13.84 -19.73 11.31
CA ASP A 492 13.91 -20.41 10.00
C ASP A 492 14.27 -19.42 8.87
N CYS A 493 14.10 -18.11 9.08
CA CYS A 493 14.55 -17.06 8.15
C CYS A 493 16.01 -16.64 8.37
N PHE A 494 16.56 -16.85 9.57
CA PHE A 494 17.99 -16.64 9.84
C PHE A 494 18.84 -17.70 9.14
N ASP A 495 18.47 -18.99 9.16
CA ASP A 495 19.33 -20.06 8.62
C ASP A 495 19.80 -19.80 7.16
N PRO A 496 18.95 -19.40 6.19
CA PRO A 496 19.39 -19.08 4.81
C PRO A 496 20.17 -17.76 4.68
N TYR A 497 20.03 -16.85 5.65
CA TYR A 497 20.79 -15.60 5.70
C TYR A 497 22.20 -15.83 6.27
N LEU A 498 22.31 -16.73 7.25
CA LEU A 498 23.55 -17.09 7.92
C LEU A 498 24.39 -18.09 7.12
N GLU A 499 23.76 -18.93 6.31
CA GLU A 499 24.44 -19.77 5.33
C GLU A 499 23.74 -19.75 3.98
N SER A 500 24.40 -19.17 2.97
CA SER A 500 23.92 -19.18 1.59
C SER A 500 24.92 -19.82 0.63
N PHE A 501 24.39 -20.49 -0.39
CA PHE A 501 25.16 -21.11 -1.46
C PHE A 501 24.89 -20.37 -2.76
N LYS A 502 25.89 -19.66 -3.27
CA LYS A 502 25.79 -18.89 -4.52
C LYS A 502 26.66 -19.54 -5.59
N LYS A 503 26.11 -19.69 -6.81
CA LYS A 503 26.91 -20.06 -7.99
C LYS A 503 27.70 -18.83 -8.40
N SER A 504 29.03 -18.88 -8.29
CA SER A 504 29.91 -17.80 -8.72
C SER A 504 30.56 -18.13 -10.06
N PRO A 505 30.72 -17.15 -10.99
CA PRO A 505 31.31 -17.40 -12.29
C PRO A 505 32.72 -18.00 -12.20
N LYS A 506 33.62 -17.43 -11.39
CA LYS A 506 34.99 -17.94 -11.17
C LYS A 506 35.50 -17.55 -9.78
N CYS A 507 36.14 -18.46 -9.05
CA CYS A 507 36.86 -18.16 -7.81
C CYS A 507 38.14 -17.37 -8.12
N LYS A 508 38.43 -16.27 -7.38
CA LYS A 508 39.65 -15.45 -7.57
C LYS A 508 40.94 -16.27 -7.51
N ASN A 509 41.06 -17.15 -6.50
CA ASN A 509 42.24 -17.98 -6.29
C ASN A 509 42.39 -19.09 -7.35
N CYS A 510 41.48 -20.08 -7.39
CA CYS A 510 41.66 -21.24 -8.28
C CYS A 510 41.15 -21.04 -9.73
N ARG A 511 40.59 -19.87 -10.08
CA ARG A 511 40.03 -19.48 -11.40
C ARG A 511 38.93 -20.37 -12.01
N LYS A 512 38.61 -21.51 -11.37
CA LYS A 512 37.52 -22.42 -11.71
C LYS A 512 36.17 -21.86 -11.25
N SER A 513 35.11 -22.12 -12.01
CA SER A 513 33.72 -21.95 -11.54
C SER A 513 33.46 -22.90 -10.38
N SER A 514 32.78 -22.44 -9.34
CA SER A 514 32.53 -23.21 -8.11
C SER A 514 31.31 -22.69 -7.38
N ASN A 515 30.73 -23.54 -6.53
CA ASN A 515 29.80 -23.07 -5.52
C ASN A 515 30.61 -22.30 -4.48
N ILE A 516 30.17 -21.09 -4.18
CA ILE A 516 30.67 -20.31 -3.05
C ILE A 516 29.72 -20.57 -1.88
N ARG A 517 30.28 -21.01 -0.74
CA ARG A 517 29.56 -21.04 0.54
C ARG A 517 29.88 -19.75 1.28
N GLU A 518 28.86 -18.94 1.45
CA GLU A 518 28.90 -17.68 2.16
C GLU A 518 28.26 -17.91 3.54
N SER A 519 29.01 -17.60 4.60
CA SER A 519 28.50 -17.65 5.97
C SER A 519 28.57 -16.28 6.62
N VAL A 520 27.54 -15.93 7.38
CA VAL A 520 27.40 -14.64 8.08
C VAL A 520 27.35 -14.92 9.58
N LYS A 521 28.09 -14.13 10.36
CA LYS A 521 28.08 -14.14 11.82
C LYS A 521 27.89 -12.72 12.33
N ILE A 522 27.17 -12.52 13.43
CA ILE A 522 27.09 -11.20 14.06
C ILE A 522 28.38 -10.99 14.87
N ALA A 523 29.23 -10.07 14.43
CA ALA A 523 30.47 -9.70 15.11
C ALA A 523 30.17 -8.75 16.28
N ASN A 524 29.48 -7.64 15.99
CA ASN A 524 28.99 -6.70 16.99
C ASN A 524 27.48 -6.49 16.84
N ALA A 525 26.79 -6.31 17.95
CA ALA A 525 25.34 -6.34 18.04
C ALA A 525 24.81 -5.02 18.62
N SER A 526 24.06 -4.30 17.79
CA SER A 526 23.44 -3.00 18.10
C SER A 526 22.47 -3.06 19.28
N GLU A 527 22.20 -1.90 19.88
CA GLU A 527 21.14 -1.73 20.89
C GLU A 527 19.76 -2.01 20.30
N PHE A 528 19.49 -1.46 19.11
CA PHE A 528 18.29 -1.72 18.32
C PHE A 528 18.61 -2.63 17.13
N LEU A 529 18.01 -3.81 17.12
CA LEU A 529 18.05 -4.74 16.01
C LEU A 529 16.79 -4.54 15.15
N ILE A 530 16.97 -4.08 13.93
CA ILE A 530 15.89 -3.91 12.95
C ILE A 530 15.91 -5.09 11.97
N ILE A 531 14.75 -5.70 11.74
CA ILE A 531 14.59 -6.82 10.81
C ILE A 531 13.50 -6.48 9.78
N ASN A 532 13.84 -6.57 8.50
CA ASN A 532 12.94 -6.41 7.37
C ASN A 532 12.56 -7.79 6.79
N ILE A 533 11.30 -8.17 6.99
CA ILE A 533 10.68 -9.36 6.38
C ILE A 533 10.17 -8.92 4.99
N ALA A 534 10.99 -9.12 3.96
CA ALA A 534 10.71 -8.62 2.62
C ALA A 534 9.57 -9.40 1.95
N ARG A 535 8.33 -8.97 2.20
CA ARG A 535 7.10 -9.57 1.61
C ARG A 535 6.99 -9.29 0.11
N ASN A 536 7.67 -8.26 -0.39
CA ASN A 536 7.71 -7.86 -1.79
C ASN A 536 8.95 -8.43 -2.48
N VAL A 537 8.97 -9.74 -2.77
CA VAL A 537 10.05 -10.32 -3.57
C VAL A 537 9.83 -9.98 -5.05
N SER A 538 10.73 -9.19 -5.61
CA SER A 538 10.84 -8.89 -7.04
C SER A 538 11.36 -10.12 -7.82
N SER A 539 10.59 -11.21 -7.84
CA SER A 539 10.85 -12.29 -8.79
C SER A 539 10.71 -11.72 -10.21
N GLY A 540 11.83 -11.61 -10.93
CA GLY A 540 11.88 -11.03 -12.29
C GLY A 540 10.98 -11.73 -13.30
N GLU A 541 10.52 -12.95 -12.99
CA GLU A 541 9.41 -13.59 -13.68
C GLU A 541 8.07 -12.93 -13.31
N ILE A 542 7.63 -12.03 -14.19
CA ILE A 542 6.32 -11.36 -14.15
C ILE A 542 5.22 -12.39 -14.44
N SER A 543 4.92 -13.25 -13.46
CA SER A 543 3.72 -14.09 -13.48
C SER A 543 2.59 -13.37 -12.70
N PRO A 544 1.66 -12.65 -13.36
CA PRO A 544 0.66 -11.82 -12.68
C PRO A 544 -0.41 -12.62 -11.90
N ARG A 545 -0.30 -13.95 -11.85
CA ARG A 545 -1.29 -14.86 -11.27
C ARG A 545 -0.79 -15.69 -10.08
N SER A 546 0.51 -15.66 -9.74
CA SER A 546 0.94 -16.33 -8.51
C SER A 546 0.53 -15.49 -7.30
N ASN A 547 -0.67 -15.74 -6.78
CA ASN A 547 -1.04 -15.46 -5.39
C ASN A 547 -0.12 -16.28 -4.48
N ARG A 548 1.16 -15.90 -4.36
CA ARG A 548 2.02 -16.36 -3.27
C ARG A 548 1.33 -15.89 -1.99
N LYS A 549 0.64 -16.82 -1.32
CA LYS A 549 0.14 -16.60 0.04
C LYS A 549 1.30 -16.03 0.83
N ALA A 550 1.13 -14.83 1.39
CA ALA A 550 2.18 -14.19 2.16
C ALA A 550 2.62 -15.17 3.25
N VAL A 551 3.90 -15.57 3.22
CA VAL A 551 4.36 -16.61 4.14
C VAL A 551 4.20 -16.06 5.56
N GLU A 552 3.50 -16.83 6.40
CA GLU A 552 3.36 -16.53 7.81
C GLU A 552 4.70 -16.78 8.48
N VAL A 553 5.33 -15.71 8.97
CA VAL A 553 6.60 -15.74 9.71
C VAL A 553 6.27 -15.45 11.17
N ASN A 554 6.28 -16.47 12.03
CA ASN A 554 6.09 -16.27 13.46
C ASN A 554 7.37 -15.72 14.09
N TYR A 555 7.29 -14.54 14.69
CA TYR A 555 8.37 -13.92 15.45
C TYR A 555 8.07 -13.97 16.96
N PRO A 556 9.07 -14.15 17.83
CA PRO A 556 8.87 -14.20 19.27
C PRO A 556 8.88 -12.78 19.89
N LEU A 557 8.25 -12.63 21.06
CA LEU A 557 8.41 -11.41 21.87
C LEU A 557 9.83 -11.27 22.45
N ASN A 558 10.53 -12.39 22.64
CA ASN A 558 11.92 -12.44 23.09
C ASN A 558 12.74 -13.23 22.06
N LEU A 559 13.66 -12.57 21.36
CA LEU A 559 14.51 -13.14 20.33
C LEU A 559 15.90 -13.43 20.91
N SER A 560 16.36 -14.68 20.80
CA SER A 560 17.70 -15.09 21.25
C SER A 560 18.57 -15.47 20.06
N LEU A 561 19.67 -14.73 19.86
CA LEU A 561 20.60 -14.89 18.74
C LEU A 561 21.87 -15.65 19.14
N ASN A 562 21.82 -16.43 20.23
CA ASN A 562 22.95 -17.22 20.74
C ASN A 562 23.53 -18.20 19.69
N LYS A 563 22.71 -18.68 18.75
CA LYS A 563 23.15 -19.54 17.63
C LYS A 563 23.92 -18.78 16.54
N VAL A 564 23.77 -17.46 16.49
CA VAL A 564 24.19 -16.59 15.38
C VAL A 564 25.54 -15.90 15.64
N LYS A 565 25.82 -15.60 16.91
CA LYS A 565 27.02 -14.84 17.33
C LYS A 565 28.30 -15.69 17.45
N GLY A 566 28.19 -17.02 17.41
CA GLY A 566 29.29 -17.92 17.77
C GLY A 566 29.35 -18.19 19.28
N LYS A 567 30.37 -18.93 19.74
CA LYS A 567 30.36 -19.55 21.07
C LYS A 567 30.26 -18.54 22.23
N ASN A 568 29.41 -18.90 23.20
CA ASN A 568 29.33 -18.41 24.59
C ASN A 568 28.80 -17.00 24.90
N VAL A 569 28.55 -16.11 23.94
CA VAL A 569 27.90 -14.82 24.24
C VAL A 569 26.37 -14.94 24.15
N LYS A 570 25.68 -14.78 25.28
CA LYS A 570 24.21 -14.63 25.28
C LYS A 570 23.86 -13.28 24.64
N LEU A 571 23.07 -13.31 23.58
CA LEU A 571 22.56 -12.13 22.89
C LEU A 571 21.05 -12.26 22.78
N ASN A 572 20.34 -11.53 23.64
CA ASN A 572 18.89 -11.53 23.72
C ASN A 572 18.34 -10.15 23.38
N TYR A 573 17.15 -10.15 22.80
CA TYR A 573 16.39 -8.96 22.45
C TYR A 573 14.92 -9.14 22.84
N LYS A 574 14.26 -8.04 23.17
CA LYS A 574 12.81 -7.92 23.40
C LYS A 574 12.19 -7.17 22.22
N LEU A 575 11.10 -7.69 21.67
CA LEU A 575 10.32 -7.01 20.65
C LEU A 575 9.67 -5.77 21.28
N ILE A 576 9.97 -4.60 20.72
CA ILE A 576 9.41 -3.32 21.15
C ILE A 576 8.42 -2.76 20.14
N GLU A 577 8.56 -3.10 18.85
CA GLU A 577 7.67 -2.58 17.82
C GLU A 577 7.56 -3.46 16.56
N VAL A 578 6.38 -3.40 15.92
CA VAL A 578 6.04 -4.09 14.67
C VAL A 578 5.38 -3.13 13.68
N ILE A 579 5.97 -2.98 12.49
CA ILE A 579 5.30 -2.39 11.33
C ILE A 579 4.68 -3.52 10.50
N SER A 580 3.36 -3.50 10.33
CA SER A 580 2.60 -4.46 9.53
C SER A 580 2.05 -3.83 8.25
N GLN A 581 2.11 -4.57 7.14
CA GLN A 581 1.45 -4.27 5.88
C GLN A 581 0.33 -5.29 5.64
N ALA A 582 -0.93 -4.86 5.73
CA ALA A 582 -2.07 -5.79 5.73
C ALA A 582 -2.29 -6.50 4.37
N ASN A 583 -1.92 -5.85 3.28
CA ASN A 583 -1.85 -6.36 1.90
C ASN A 583 -1.04 -5.37 1.05
N ILE A 584 -0.35 -5.84 0.01
CA ILE A 584 0.33 -4.95 -0.98
C ILE A 584 -0.67 -3.98 -1.63
N LYS A 585 -1.92 -4.43 -1.83
CA LYS A 585 -3.02 -3.64 -2.39
C LYS A 585 -3.72 -2.71 -1.40
N SER A 586 -3.49 -2.87 -0.09
CA SER A 586 -4.06 -1.95 0.91
C SER A 586 -3.05 -0.87 1.24
N SER A 587 -3.44 0.39 1.05
CA SER A 587 -2.62 1.58 1.37
C SER A 587 -2.32 1.77 2.86
N LYS A 588 -2.79 0.87 3.73
CA LYS A 588 -2.72 1.00 5.19
C LYS A 588 -1.62 0.13 5.76
N SER A 589 -0.52 0.79 6.11
CA SER A 589 0.40 0.30 7.13
C SER A 589 -0.26 0.36 8.52
N ARG A 590 0.26 -0.43 9.46
CA ARG A 590 -0.15 -0.44 10.87
C ARG A 590 1.10 -0.52 11.71
N VAL A 591 1.15 0.23 12.79
CA VAL A 591 2.28 0.27 13.71
C VAL A 591 1.82 -0.22 15.08
N MET A 592 2.63 -1.05 15.74
CA MET A 592 2.36 -1.51 17.10
C MET A 592 3.59 -1.27 17.95
N ILE A 593 3.47 -0.45 18.98
CA ILE A 593 4.57 -0.05 19.87
C ILE A 593 4.25 -0.52 21.28
N LYS A 594 5.25 -1.07 21.97
CA LYS A 594 5.16 -1.40 23.39
C LYS A 594 5.33 -0.13 24.23
N LEU A 595 4.38 0.13 25.13
CA LEU A 595 4.34 1.37 25.93
C LEU A 595 5.27 1.33 27.14
N ASP A 596 5.41 0.16 27.76
CA ASP A 596 6.00 0.02 29.10
C ASP A 596 6.62 -1.38 29.33
N GLN A 597 6.94 -1.70 30.58
CA GLN A 597 7.38 -3.05 30.95
C GLN A 597 6.21 -4.07 30.96
N GLU A 598 4.99 -3.61 31.28
CA GLU A 598 3.77 -4.38 31.62
C GLU A 598 3.01 -4.98 30.42
N ASP A 599 3.73 -5.29 29.34
CA ASP A 599 3.17 -5.97 28.15
C ASP A 599 1.97 -5.26 27.48
N ASN A 600 1.82 -3.95 27.73
CA ASN A 600 0.87 -3.07 27.07
C ASN A 600 1.40 -2.63 25.69
N TRP A 601 0.54 -2.73 24.67
CA TRP A 601 0.87 -2.35 23.30
C TRP A 601 -0.12 -1.31 22.80
N MET A 602 0.36 -0.27 22.13
CA MET A 602 -0.50 0.67 21.42
C MET A 602 -0.55 0.30 19.93
N PHE A 603 -1.76 0.00 19.45
CA PHE A 603 -2.04 -0.27 18.04
C PHE A 603 -2.38 1.04 17.32
N TYR A 604 -1.48 1.50 16.46
CA TYR A 604 -1.66 2.67 15.62
C TYR A 604 -2.10 2.26 14.21
N ASN A 605 -3.30 2.67 13.84
CA ASN A 605 -3.85 2.55 12.50
C ASN A 605 -4.33 3.92 12.05
N GLU A 606 -3.43 4.68 11.43
CA GLU A 606 -3.66 5.83 10.53
C GLU A 606 -4.46 7.05 11.03
N THR A 607 -5.57 6.85 11.71
CA THR A 607 -6.44 7.87 12.33
C THR A 607 -6.73 7.58 13.80
N LYS A 608 -6.32 6.41 14.32
CA LYS A 608 -6.60 5.99 15.70
C LYS A 608 -5.44 5.17 16.27
N ALA A 609 -5.10 5.47 17.51
CA ALA A 609 -4.41 4.59 18.43
C ALA A 609 -5.44 3.81 19.27
N VAL A 610 -5.16 2.55 19.57
CA VAL A 610 -6.02 1.69 20.39
C VAL A 610 -5.14 0.85 21.30
N LEU A 611 -5.41 0.86 22.61
CA LEU A 611 -4.69 0.00 23.55
C LEU A 611 -4.94 -1.47 23.22
N SER A 612 -3.90 -2.27 23.32
CA SER A 612 -3.84 -3.65 22.85
C SER A 612 -2.85 -4.46 23.70
N ASN A 613 -2.80 -5.77 23.42
CA ASN A 613 -1.92 -6.71 24.12
C ASN A 613 -0.88 -7.31 23.18
N SER A 614 0.09 -8.01 23.76
CA SER A 614 1.18 -8.64 23.00
C SER A 614 0.72 -9.69 21.98
N LYS A 615 -0.44 -10.34 22.17
CA LYS A 615 -1.00 -11.25 21.15
C LYS A 615 -1.42 -10.51 19.88
N ALA A 616 -1.91 -9.28 20.01
CA ALA A 616 -2.26 -8.45 18.85
C ALA A 616 -1.01 -7.96 18.10
N ALA A 617 0.13 -7.78 18.78
CA ALA A 617 1.42 -7.47 18.16
C ALA A 617 1.99 -8.65 17.34
N LEU A 618 1.63 -9.89 17.68
CA LEU A 618 2.06 -11.09 16.98
C LEU A 618 1.12 -11.40 15.80
N VAL A 619 1.34 -10.72 14.67
CA VAL A 619 0.65 -10.96 13.38
C VAL A 619 1.62 -11.51 12.31
N PRO A 620 1.78 -12.85 12.20
CA PRO A 620 2.77 -13.49 11.32
C PRO A 620 2.58 -13.22 9.82
N GLY A 621 1.34 -12.98 9.38
CA GLY A 621 0.99 -12.79 7.98
C GLY A 621 1.20 -11.37 7.43
N SER A 622 1.36 -10.36 8.30
CA SER A 622 1.46 -8.95 7.88
C SER A 622 2.73 -8.21 8.30
N ALA A 623 3.47 -8.68 9.31
CA ALA A 623 4.67 -7.98 9.78
C ALA A 623 5.72 -7.82 8.68
N ALA A 624 6.13 -6.58 8.41
CA ALA A 624 7.09 -6.21 7.38
C ALA A 624 8.41 -5.72 8.00
N VAL A 625 8.35 -4.93 9.07
CA VAL A 625 9.54 -4.55 9.86
C VAL A 625 9.31 -4.86 11.33
N LEU A 626 10.33 -5.40 11.99
CA LEU A 626 10.35 -5.67 13.43
C LEU A 626 11.48 -4.86 14.08
N PHE A 627 11.18 -4.20 15.19
CA PHE A 627 12.15 -3.51 16.03
C PHE A 627 12.31 -4.27 17.35
N TYR A 628 13.56 -4.61 17.64
CA TYR A 628 13.98 -5.36 18.81
C TYR A 628 14.99 -4.53 19.60
N GLN A 629 14.77 -4.37 20.90
CA GLN A 629 15.75 -3.76 21.81
C GLN A 629 16.52 -4.84 22.58
N LYS A 630 17.82 -4.66 22.74
CA LYS A 630 18.72 -5.55 23.48
C LYS A 630 18.34 -5.62 24.96
N VAL A 631 18.61 -6.77 25.60
CA VAL A 631 18.31 -7.06 27.02
C VAL A 631 19.55 -7.62 27.72
#